data_AF-A0A257NJK1-F1
#
_entry.id   AF-A0A257NJK1-F1
#
_cell.length_a   1.000
_cell.length_b   1.000
_cell.length_c   1.000
_cell.angle_alpha   90.00
_cell.angle_beta   90.00
_cell.angle_gamma   90.00
#
_symmetry.space_group_name_H-M   'P 1'
#
loop_
_entity.id
_entity.type
_entity.pdbx_description
1 polymer ?
#
loop_
_entity_poly.entity_id
_entity_poly.type
_entity_poly.pdbx_seq_one_letter_code
_entity_poly.pdbx_strand_id
1 'polypeptide(L)'
;IKALIADAYGIHLDGFQRVTADPASVSVIRYTELRPFVLHVNHTGARLSAALRAGPPPKSEPQGDKPEEPQGQTASSDAVVGGSTD
;
A
#
# COMPACT_ATOMS: atom_id res chain seq x y z
N ILE A 1 0.65 13.79 10.17
CA ILE A 1 0.18 12.46 9.71
C ILE A 1 -1.31 12.42 9.39
N LYS A 2 -2.23 12.81 10.29
CA LYS A 2 -3.69 12.72 10.07
C LYS A 2 -4.21 13.46 8.83
N ALA A 3 -3.69 14.67 8.58
CA ALA A 3 -4.01 15.43 7.37
C ALA A 3 -3.66 14.67 6.08
N LEU A 4 -2.53 13.94 6.04
CA LEU A 4 -2.14 13.11 4.90
C LEU A 4 -3.07 11.90 4.72
N ILE A 5 -3.59 11.35 5.82
CA ILE A 5 -4.56 10.24 5.76
C ILE A 5 -5.89 10.75 5.19
N ALA A 6 -6.36 11.93 5.62
CA ALA A 6 -7.57 12.55 5.08
C ALA A 6 -7.42 12.87 3.58
N ASP A 7 -6.28 13.41 3.18
CA ASP A 7 -5.92 13.64 1.77
C ASP A 7 -5.89 12.33 0.96
N ALA A 8 -5.25 11.29 1.46
CA ALA A 8 -5.21 9.98 0.81
C ALA A 8 -6.58 9.28 0.73
N TYR A 9 -7.51 9.59 1.64
CA TYR A 9 -8.90 9.16 1.55
C TYR A 9 -9.72 9.97 0.55
N GLY A 10 -9.22 11.11 0.07
CA GLY A 10 -9.98 12.03 -0.80
C GLY A 10 -11.15 12.70 -0.08
N ILE A 11 -11.09 12.82 1.25
CA ILE A 11 -12.10 13.56 2.04
C ILE A 11 -11.63 14.99 2.28
N HIS A 12 -12.56 15.86 2.73
CA HIS A 12 -12.20 17.20 3.17
C HIS A 12 -11.10 17.15 4.25
N LEU A 13 -10.21 18.14 4.22
CA LEU A 13 -9.05 18.18 5.11
C LEU A 13 -9.48 18.14 6.58
N ASP A 14 -10.55 18.85 6.96
CA ASP A 14 -11.10 18.83 8.33
C ASP A 14 -11.51 17.43 8.81
N GLY A 15 -11.72 16.48 7.89
CA GLY A 15 -11.86 15.06 8.17
C GLY A 15 -10.70 14.46 9.01
N PHE A 16 -9.52 15.10 9.02
CA PHE A 16 -8.41 14.71 9.91
C PHE A 16 -8.80 14.73 11.39
N GLN A 17 -9.81 15.53 11.76
CA GLN A 17 -10.28 15.66 13.15
C GLN A 17 -10.90 14.36 13.66
N ARG A 18 -11.40 13.51 12.77
CA ARG A 18 -12.02 12.21 13.09
C ARG A 18 -11.02 11.05 13.11
N VAL A 19 -9.79 11.27 12.66
CA VAL A 19 -8.73 10.24 12.61
C VAL A 19 -7.97 10.23 13.94
N THR A 20 -7.84 9.06 14.56
CA THR A 20 -7.00 8.85 15.74
C THR A 20 -5.60 8.40 15.31
N ALA A 21 -4.58 8.81 16.05
CA ALA A 21 -3.20 8.39 15.82
C ALA A 21 -2.54 8.17 17.19
N ASP A 22 -2.31 6.90 17.52
CA ASP A 22 -1.72 6.49 18.78
C ASP A 22 -0.18 6.63 18.71
N PRO A 23 0.50 6.89 19.85
CA PRO A 23 1.95 6.89 19.90
C PRO A 23 2.53 5.57 19.39
N ALA A 24 3.62 5.64 18.62
CA ALA A 24 4.28 4.49 18.01
C ALA A 24 3.40 3.61 17.09
N SER A 25 2.26 4.13 16.62
CA SER A 25 1.47 3.50 15.55
C SER A 25 2.09 3.72 14.17
N VAL A 26 1.71 2.86 13.21
CA VAL A 26 2.09 3.04 11.81
C VAL A 26 0.84 3.11 10.93
N SER A 27 0.90 3.99 9.93
CA SER A 27 -0.07 4.08 8.84
C SER A 27 0.66 3.92 7.52
N VAL A 28 0.10 3.15 6.58
CA VAL A 28 0.73 2.80 5.30
C VAL A 28 -0.16 3.27 4.16
N ILE A 29 0.41 4.09 3.29
CA ILE A 29 -0.26 4.62 2.10
C ILE A 29 0.60 4.24 0.89
N ARG A 30 -0.03 3.61 -0.11
CA ARG A 30 0.60 3.33 -1.39
C ARG A 30 0.17 4.39 -2.40
N TYR A 31 1.11 5.18 -2.87
CA TYR A 31 0.89 6.10 -3.97
C TYR A 31 1.06 5.35 -5.30
N THR A 32 0.08 5.50 -6.18
CA THR A 32 0.15 5.04 -7.58
C THR A 32 -0.11 6.23 -8.49
N GLU A 33 0.06 6.04 -9.80
CA GLU A 33 -0.13 7.09 -10.79
C GLU A 33 -1.56 7.66 -10.81
N LEU A 34 -2.56 6.83 -10.53
CA LEU A 34 -3.97 7.21 -10.65
C LEU A 34 -4.57 7.72 -9.34
N ARG A 35 -4.28 7.04 -8.21
CA ARG A 35 -4.81 7.43 -6.90
C ARG A 35 -4.07 6.76 -5.75
N PRO A 36 -3.99 7.39 -4.57
CA PRO A 36 -3.47 6.75 -3.38
C PRO A 36 -4.39 5.63 -2.88
N PHE A 37 -3.79 4.64 -2.22
CA PHE A 37 -4.49 3.59 -1.48
C PHE A 37 -4.02 3.57 -0.04
N VAL A 38 -4.94 3.76 0.90
CA VAL A 38 -4.66 3.61 2.33
C VAL A 38 -4.77 2.13 2.70
N LEU A 39 -3.65 1.51 3.06
CA LEU A 39 -3.58 0.07 3.37
C LEU A 39 -3.78 -0.20 4.87
N HIS A 40 -3.18 0.64 5.70
CA HIS A 40 -3.28 0.55 7.16
C HIS A 40 -3.35 1.94 7.78
N VAL A 41 -4.14 2.09 8.83
CA VAL A 41 -4.25 3.31 9.63
C VAL A 41 -4.17 2.96 11.10
N ASN A 42 -3.39 3.75 11.85
CA ASN A 42 -3.24 3.63 13.30
C ASN A 42 -2.98 2.19 13.78
N HIS A 43 -2.11 1.47 13.08
CA HIS A 43 -1.85 0.08 13.42
C HIS A 43 -0.86 0.00 14.59
N THR A 44 -1.30 -0.53 15.73
CA THR A 44 -0.54 -0.58 17.01
C THR A 44 -0.14 -2.00 17.46
N GLY A 45 -0.49 -3.05 16.71
CA GLY A 45 -0.29 -4.45 17.14
C GLY A 45 0.94 -5.18 16.57
N ALA A 46 1.27 -6.33 17.18
CA ALA A 46 2.36 -7.23 16.79
C ALA A 46 2.30 -7.76 15.34
N ARG A 47 1.16 -7.63 14.65
CA ARG A 47 1.06 -7.97 13.21
C ARG A 47 1.84 -7.02 12.30
N LEU A 48 2.08 -5.79 12.75
CA LEU A 48 2.95 -4.84 12.05
C LEU A 48 4.42 -5.26 12.11
N SER A 49 4.86 -5.87 13.21
CA SER A 49 6.24 -6.32 13.32
C SER A 49 6.61 -7.40 12.31
N ALA A 50 5.67 -8.25 11.85
CA ALA A 50 5.97 -9.22 10.80
C ALA A 50 6.23 -8.54 9.44
N ALA A 51 5.40 -7.55 9.08
CA ALA A 51 5.55 -6.79 7.84
C ALA A 51 6.78 -5.87 7.85
N LEU A 52 7.14 -5.28 8.99
CA LEU A 52 8.35 -4.45 9.13
C LEU A 52 9.65 -5.27 9.24
N ARG A 53 9.57 -6.54 9.64
CA ARG A 53 10.73 -7.46 9.75
C ARG A 53 11.01 -8.23 8.46
N ALA A 54 10.08 -8.23 7.51
CA ALA A 54 10.35 -8.74 6.17
C ALA A 54 11.40 -7.83 5.53
N GLY A 55 12.66 -8.26 5.58
CA GLY A 55 13.76 -7.55 4.94
C GLY A 55 13.51 -7.38 3.43
N PRO A 56 14.24 -6.47 2.77
CA PRO A 56 14.15 -6.31 1.32
C PRO A 56 14.27 -7.68 0.65
N PRO A 57 13.47 -7.99 -0.40
CA PRO A 57 13.64 -9.22 -1.14
C PRO A 57 15.10 -9.30 -1.60
N PRO A 58 15.73 -10.49 -1.55
CA PRO A 58 17.12 -10.63 -1.96
C PRO A 58 17.27 -10.09 -3.38
N LYS A 59 18.28 -9.23 -3.59
CA LYS A 59 18.68 -8.83 -4.94
C LYS A 59 18.98 -10.11 -5.71
N SER A 60 18.18 -10.42 -6.71
CA SER A 60 18.52 -11.43 -7.70
C SER A 60 19.83 -10.98 -8.35
N GLU A 61 20.90 -11.72 -8.07
CA GLU A 61 22.17 -11.61 -8.79
C GLU A 61 21.90 -11.89 -10.28
N PRO A 62 22.61 -11.21 -11.21
CA PRO A 62 22.44 -11.46 -12.63
C PRO A 62 22.94 -12.87 -12.97
N GLN A 63 22.02 -13.83 -12.97
CA GLN A 63 22.24 -15.17 -13.49
C GLN A 63 22.43 -15.04 -15.00
N GLY A 64 23.61 -15.44 -15.47
CA GLY A 64 24.03 -15.31 -16.86
C GLY A 64 23.05 -15.88 -17.88
N ASP A 65 22.93 -15.11 -18.95
CA ASP A 65 22.55 -15.43 -20.33
C ASP A 65 21.94 -16.84 -20.58
N LYS A 66 20.62 -16.88 -20.72
CA LYS A 66 19.89 -17.89 -21.52
C LYS A 66 18.68 -17.23 -22.19
N PRO A 67 18.45 -17.45 -23.50
CA PRO A 67 17.35 -16.84 -24.26
C PRO A 67 16.04 -17.62 -24.13
N GLU A 68 14.92 -16.98 -24.53
CA GLU A 68 13.48 -17.41 -24.55
C GLU A 68 12.65 -16.86 -23.36
N GLU A 69 11.51 -16.16 -23.45
CA GLU A 69 10.51 -15.75 -24.47
C GLU A 69 9.70 -14.55 -23.89
N PRO A 70 8.95 -13.75 -24.68
CA PRO A 70 8.34 -12.51 -24.19
C PRO A 70 7.04 -12.77 -23.41
N GLN A 71 7.12 -12.79 -22.08
CA GLN A 71 5.91 -12.71 -21.24
C GLN A 71 5.54 -11.25 -21.01
N GLY A 72 4.48 -10.86 -21.70
CA GLY A 72 3.95 -9.51 -21.73
C GLY A 72 3.40 -9.01 -20.39
N GLN A 73 3.47 -7.69 -20.28
CA GLN A 73 2.54 -6.80 -19.57
C GLN A 73 2.27 -7.15 -18.09
N THR A 74 2.97 -6.42 -17.22
CA THR A 74 2.49 -6.12 -15.87
C THR A 74 1.05 -5.64 -15.96
N ALA A 75 0.11 -6.46 -15.47
CA ALA A 75 -1.29 -6.14 -15.42
C ALA A 75 -1.49 -4.80 -14.70
N SER A 76 -1.99 -3.80 -15.43
CA SER A 76 -2.49 -2.56 -14.85
C SER A 76 -3.56 -2.93 -13.83
N SER A 77 -3.32 -2.61 -12.56
CA SER A 77 -4.25 -2.89 -11.46
C SER A 77 -5.47 -1.98 -11.59
N ASP A 78 -6.39 -2.38 -12.48
CA ASP A 78 -7.71 -1.81 -12.55
C ASP A 78 -8.55 -2.45 -11.44
N ALA A 79 -9.20 -1.61 -10.63
CA ALA A 79 -10.12 -2.12 -9.64
C ALA A 79 -11.38 -2.53 -10.39
N VAL A 80 -11.71 -3.82 -10.41
CA VAL A 80 -12.96 -4.32 -11.00
C VAL A 80 -14.12 -3.57 -10.34
N VAL A 81 -14.80 -2.73 -11.12
CA VAL A 81 -15.98 -1.98 -10.67
C VAL A 81 -17.13 -2.96 -10.57
N GLY A 82 -17.49 -3.33 -9.35
CA GLY A 82 -18.69 -4.13 -9.06
C GLY A 82 -18.36 -5.42 -8.31
N GLY A 83 -18.20 -5.31 -6.99
CA GLY A 83 -18.38 -6.48 -6.12
C GLY A 83 -19.88 -6.68 -5.89
N SER A 84 -20.43 -7.78 -6.39
CA SER A 84 -21.78 -8.24 -6.08
C SER A 84 -21.89 -8.60 -4.60
N THR A 85 -22.97 -8.16 -3.96
CA THR A 85 -23.40 -8.61 -2.64
C THR A 85 -24.07 -9.97 -2.73
N ASP A 86 -23.44 -10.98 -2.11
CA ASP A 86 -24.10 -12.11 -1.47
C ASP A 86 -23.49 -12.29 -0.07
#